data_AF-A0A516G7F7-F1
#
_entry.id   AF-A0A516G7F7-F1
#
_cell.length_a   1.000
_cell.length_b   1.000
_cell.length_c   1.000
_cell.angle_alpha   90.00
_cell.angle_beta   90.00
_cell.angle_gamma   90.00
#
_symmetry.space_group_name_H-M   'P 1'
#
loop_
_entity.id
_entity.type
_entity.pdbx_description
1 polymer ?
#
loop_
_entity_poly.entity_id
_entity_poly.type
_entity_poly.pdbx_seq_one_letter_code
_entity_poly.pdbx_strand_id
1 'polypeptide(L)' 'MGGRRVSTEQTLVCPGGPLLVRGAHTYTDEEGVEHPVDRPVVAVCRCGFSGRLPWCDSTHKRLPPDKRPV' A
#
# COMPACT_ATOMS: atom_id res chain seq x y z
N MET A 1 -8.37 -20.59 -26.55
CA MET A 1 -7.20 -19.81 -26.11
C MET A 1 -7.71 -18.54 -25.46
N GLY A 2 -8.06 -18.59 -24.17
CA GLY A 2 -8.69 -17.46 -23.46
C GLY A 2 -7.61 -16.52 -22.93
N GLY A 3 -7.47 -15.34 -23.54
CA GLY A 3 -6.59 -14.29 -23.05
C GLY A 3 -7.02 -13.88 -21.63
N ARG A 4 -6.18 -14.19 -20.64
CA ARG A 4 -6.29 -13.64 -19.28
C ARG A 4 -6.15 -12.13 -19.40
N ARG A 5 -7.26 -11.39 -19.23
CA ARG A 5 -7.20 -9.95 -18.99
C ARG A 5 -6.51 -9.78 -17.64
N VAL A 6 -5.28 -9.28 -17.65
CA VAL A 6 -4.57 -8.93 -16.42
C VAL A 6 -4.95 -7.49 -16.13
N SER A 7 -5.76 -7.27 -15.10
CA SER A 7 -6.00 -5.92 -14.57
C SER A 7 -4.64 -5.32 -14.16
N THR A 8 -4.39 -4.07 -14.54
CA THR A 8 -3.07 -3.43 -14.46
C THR A 8 -2.63 -3.15 -13.02
N GLU A 9 -3.55 -3.20 -12.05
CA GLU A 9 -3.22 -3.07 -10.64
C GLU A 9 -2.75 -4.39 -10.03
N GLN A 10 -1.46 -4.46 -9.73
CA GLN A 10 -0.89 -5.56 -8.94
C GLN A 10 -0.62 -5.10 -7.52
N THR A 11 -1.20 -5.82 -6.57
CA THR A 11 -1.06 -5.54 -5.14
C THR A 11 -0.30 -6.66 -4.46
N LEU A 12 0.76 -6.32 -3.71
CA LEU A 12 1.58 -7.27 -2.96
C LEU A 12 1.63 -6.87 -1.49
N VAL A 13 1.19 -7.78 -0.63
CA VAL A 13 1.25 -7.63 0.82
C VAL A 13 2.64 -8.05 1.32
N CYS A 14 3.38 -7.12 1.96
CA CYS A 14 4.62 -7.46 2.65
C CYS A 14 4.32 -7.80 4.12
N PRO A 15 4.62 -9.03 4.60
CA PRO A 15 4.44 -9.40 6.01
C PRO A 15 5.17 -8.43 6.96
N GLY A 16 4.51 -7.98 8.03
CA GLY A 16 5.09 -6.99 8.96
C GLY A 16 5.26 -5.58 8.36
N GLY A 17 4.84 -5.37 7.11
CA GLY A 17 5.19 -4.20 6.31
C GLY A 17 4.03 -3.65 5.47
N PRO A 18 4.34 -2.77 4.51
CA PRO A 18 3.35 -2.07 3.73
C PRO A 18 2.65 -2.97 2.69
N LEU A 19 1.57 -2.43 2.13
CA LEU A 19 0.98 -2.93 0.90
C LEU A 19 1.65 -2.24 -0.29
N LEU A 20 2.27 -2.99 -1.19
CA LEU A 20 2.80 -2.46 -2.43
C LEU A 20 1.72 -2.47 -3.49
N VAL A 21 1.40 -1.31 -4.06
CA VAL A 21 0.47 -1.17 -5.17
C VAL A 21 1.25 -0.73 -6.40
N ARG A 22 1.14 -1.50 -7.49
CA ARG A 22 1.85 -1.26 -8.75
C ARG A 22 0.85 -0.87 -9.83
N GLY A 23 1.22 0.11 -10.65
CA GLY A 23 0.41 0.53 -11.80
C GLY A 23 -0.87 1.27 -11.44
N ALA A 24 -1.03 1.73 -10.19
CA ALA A 24 -2.15 2.56 -9.78
C ALA A 24 -1.92 4.02 -10.20
N HIS A 25 -2.99 4.68 -10.63
CA HIS A 25 -3.01 6.13 -10.92
C HIS A 25 -3.61 6.91 -9.74
N THR A 26 -4.50 6.26 -8.99
CA THR A 26 -5.14 6.76 -7.78
C THR A 26 -5.20 5.64 -6.76
N TYR A 27 -5.11 5.99 -5.47
CA TYR A 27 -5.37 5.09 -4.36
C TYR A 27 -6.51 5.67 -3.50
N THR A 28 -7.57 4.91 -3.28
CA THR A 28 -8.66 5.29 -2.38
C THR A 28 -8.42 4.64 -1.02
N ASP A 29 -8.43 5.44 0.05
CA ASP A 29 -8.29 4.92 1.41
C ASP A 29 -9.62 4.42 2.00
N GLU A 30 -9.58 3.93 3.24
CA GLU A 30 -10.75 3.42 3.98
C GLU A 30 -11.79 4.50 4.32
N GLU A 31 -11.40 5.78 4.29
CA GLU A 31 -12.27 6.93 4.50
C GLU A 31 -12.91 7.40 3.17
N GLY A 32 -12.53 6.77 2.04
CA GLY A 32 -13.00 7.11 0.71
C GLY A 32 -12.26 8.29 0.08
N VAL A 33 -11.14 8.73 0.65
CA VAL A 33 -10.34 9.82 0.10
C VAL A 33 -9.45 9.29 -1.03
N GLU A 34 -9.48 9.98 -2.16
CA GLU A 34 -8.65 9.67 -3.32
C GLU A 34 -7.28 10.36 -3.21
N HIS A 35 -6.22 9.55 -3.30
CA HIS A 35 -4.84 10.00 -3.26
C HIS A 35 -4.19 9.79 -4.63
N PRO A 36 -3.65 10.84 -5.27
CA PRO A 36 -2.99 10.70 -6.56
C PRO A 36 -1.71 9.88 -6.41
N VAL A 37 -1.45 9.02 -7.41
CA VAL A 37 -0.24 8.20 -7.51
C VAL A 37 0.57 8.62 -8.72
N ASP A 38 1.71 9.25 -8.47
CA ASP A 38 2.66 9.71 -9.51
C ASP A 38 3.77 8.70 -9.82
N ARG A 39 3.88 7.63 -9.02
CA ARG A 39 4.99 6.67 -9.06
C ARG A 39 4.50 5.28 -9.49
N PRO A 40 5.29 4.54 -10.30
CA PRO A 40 4.91 3.20 -10.78
C PRO A 40 4.58 2.20 -9.67
N VAL A 41 5.15 2.40 -8.48
CA VAL A 41 4.90 1.60 -7.29
C VAL A 41 4.77 2.53 -6.08
N VAL A 42 3.69 2.37 -5.33
CA VAL A 42 3.47 3.02 -4.04
C VAL A 42 3.48 2.00 -2.92
N ALA A 43 3.92 2.44 -1.75
CA ALA A 43 3.81 1.67 -0.51
C ALA A 43 2.72 2.31 0.35
N VAL A 44 1.64 1.58 0.60
CA VAL A 44 0.53 1.99 1.45
C VAL A 44 0.78 1.47 2.86
N CYS A 45 0.55 2.33 3.83
CA CYS A 45 0.70 2.04 5.25
C CYS A 45 -0.36 1.03 5.68
N ARG A 46 0.07 -0.04 6.36
CA ARG A 46 -0.83 -0.97 7.05
C ARG A 46 -0.70 -0.93 8.58
N CYS A 47 0.27 -0.19 9.10
CA CYS A 47 0.53 -0.12 10.54
C CYS A 47 -0.23 1.00 11.26
N GLY A 48 -0.81 1.96 10.53
CA GLY A 48 -1.53 3.11 11.12
C GLY A 48 -0.64 4.21 11.72
N PHE A 49 0.66 3.99 11.92
CA PHE A 49 1.56 4.96 12.58
C PHE A 49 2.40 5.81 11.62
N SER A 50 2.12 5.78 10.32
CA SER A 50 2.87 6.61 9.36
C SER A 50 2.56 8.09 9.59
N GLY A 51 3.57 8.96 9.56
CA GLY A 51 3.36 10.41 9.57
C GLY A 51 2.86 10.95 8.22
N ARG A 52 2.70 10.09 7.21
CA ARG A 52 2.35 10.46 5.82
C ARG A 52 1.22 9.59 5.28
N LEU A 53 0.24 9.23 6.11
CA LEU A 53 -0.91 8.44 5.70
C LEU A 53 -1.53 9.01 4.40
N PRO A 54 -1.97 8.14 3.47
CA PRO A 54 -2.00 6.68 3.54
C PRO A 54 -0.66 6.00 3.19
N TRP A 55 0.41 6.76 2.95
CA TRP A 55 1.69 6.23 2.48
C TRP A 55 2.55 5.67 3.60
N CYS A 56 3.34 4.64 3.30
CA CYS A 56 4.33 4.10 4.22
C CYS A 56 5.60 4.97 4.25
N ASP A 57 6.05 5.33 5.45
CA ASP A 57 7.25 6.13 5.73
C ASP A 57 8.34 5.30 6.46
N SER A 58 8.23 3.96 6.42
CA SER A 58 9.04 3.00 7.18
C SER A 58 8.85 3.00 8.70
N THR A 59 7.87 3.72 9.27
CA THR A 59 7.63 3.70 10.73
C THR A 59 7.36 2.29 11.27
N HIS A 60 6.75 1.40 10.47
CA HIS A 60 6.54 -0.02 10.81
C HIS A 60 7.81 -0.77 11.24
N LYS A 61 9.00 -0.35 10.78
CA LYS A 61 10.28 -0.98 11.15
C LYS A 61 10.72 -0.65 12.58
N ARG A 62 10.20 0.45 13.14
CA ARG A 62 10.51 0.94 14.50
C ARG A 62 9.45 0.54 15.51
N LEU A 63 8.33 -0.03 15.07
CA LEU A 63 7.27 -0.47 15.94
C LEU A 63 7.64 -1.78 16.64
N PRO A 64 7.18 -1.98 17.89
CA PRO A 64 7.34 -3.25 18.56
C PRO A 64 6.54 -4.35 17.82
N PRO A 65 6.91 -5.64 18.00
CA PRO A 65 6.35 -6.74 17.21
C PRO A 65 4.83 -6.83 17.15
N ASP A 66 4.17 -6.49 18.26
CA ASP A 66 2.72 -6.49 18.48
C ASP A 66 1.99 -5.38 17.71
N LYS A 67 2.67 -4.31 17.32
CA LYS A 67 2.08 -3.18 16.57
C LYS A 67 2.33 -3.25 15.06
N ARG A 68 3.00 -4.30 14.59
CA ARG A 68 3.23 -4.49 13.15
C ARG A 68 2.04 -5.18 12.50
N PRO A 69 1.64 -4.77 11.29
CA PRO A 69 0.56 -5.42 10.56
C PRO A 69 0.97 -6.85 10.20
N VAL A 70 0.04 -7.79 10.31
CA VAL A 70 0.25 -9.18 9.89
C VAL A 70 0.47 -9.29 8.38
#